data_AF-A0AAV7PFC1-F1
#
_entry.id   AF-A0AAV7PFC1-F1
#
_cell.length_a   1.000
_cell.length_b   1.000
_cell.length_c   1.000
_cell.angle_alpha   90.00
_cell.angle_beta   90.00
_cell.angle_gamma   90.00
#
_symmetry.space_group_name_H-M   'P 1'
#
loop_
_entity.id
_entity.type
_entity.pdbx_description
1 polymer ?
#
loop_
_entity_poly.entity_id
_entity_poly.type
_entity_poly.pdbx_seq_one_letter_code
_entity_poly.pdbx_strand_id
1 'polypeptide(L)'
;MLAEIRDTISYFLTVNDTPTTNIAIIWEMLKAVIRCQFIAIAARQNAARRNKRQQLEDDIRALEVTHRQTGSLAVRQQLTTQRKQLRALDNDKAEYALLHHK
;
A
#
# COMPACT_ATOMS: atom_id res chain seq x y z
N MET A 1 8.48 -8.13 0.52
CA MET A 1 7.80 -8.26 1.82
C MET A 1 8.36 -9.40 2.65
N LEU A 2 8.14 -10.68 2.29
CA LEU A 2 8.65 -11.81 3.08
C LEU A 2 10.18 -11.88 3.14
N ALA A 3 10.87 -11.51 2.05
CA ALA A 3 12.33 -11.37 2.03
C ALA A 3 12.81 -10.31 3.04
N GLU A 4 12.29 -9.07 2.97
CA GLU A 4 12.62 -7.99 3.91
C GLU A 4 12.43 -8.40 5.40
N ILE A 5 11.35 -9.13 5.71
CA ILE A 5 11.08 -9.61 7.06
C ILE A 5 12.11 -10.67 7.47
N ARG A 6 12.43 -11.61 6.57
CA ARG A 6 13.42 -12.66 6.82
C ARG A 6 14.81 -12.06 7.07
N ASP A 7 15.19 -11.06 6.30
CA ASP A 7 16.47 -10.36 6.44
C ASP A 7 16.51 -9.60 7.77
N THR A 8 15.40 -8.95 8.14
CA THR A 8 15.27 -8.26 9.43
C THR A 8 15.40 -9.23 10.61
N ILE A 9 14.74 -10.39 10.54
CA ILE A 9 14.82 -11.43 11.59
C ILE A 9 16.26 -11.94 11.71
N SER A 10 16.90 -12.25 10.58
CA SER A 10 18.27 -12.78 10.55
C SER A 10 19.26 -11.77 11.14
N TYR A 11 19.14 -10.50 10.77
CA TYR A 11 19.93 -9.42 11.34
C TYR A 11 19.68 -9.27 12.84
N PHE A 12 18.41 -9.23 13.27
CA PHE A 12 18.05 -9.09 14.68
C PHE A 12 18.67 -10.20 15.54
N LEU A 13 18.55 -11.46 15.11
CA LEU A 13 19.11 -12.59 15.85
C LEU A 13 20.65 -12.53 15.88
N THR A 14 21.29 -12.20 14.76
CA THR A 14 22.76 -12.07 14.71
C THR A 14 23.29 -11.01 15.70
N VAL A 15 22.56 -9.92 15.89
CA VAL A 15 22.98 -8.81 16.77
C VAL A 15 22.68 -9.10 18.25
N ASN A 16 21.63 -9.86 18.55
CA ASN A 16 21.09 -9.98 19.91
C ASN A 16 21.28 -11.38 20.54
N ASP A 17 21.70 -12.38 19.77
CA ASP A 17 22.00 -13.72 20.27
C ASP A 17 23.39 -13.74 20.93
N THR A 18 23.42 -13.33 22.20
CA THR A 18 24.63 -13.35 23.04
C THR A 18 24.46 -14.32 24.21
N PRO A 19 25.55 -14.92 24.74
CA PRO A 19 25.48 -16.01 25.73
C PRO A 19 24.76 -15.65 27.04
N THR A 20 24.60 -14.37 27.34
CA THR A 20 24.01 -13.84 28.57
C THR A 20 22.55 -13.38 28.39
N THR A 21 22.02 -13.42 27.17
CA THR A 21 20.70 -12.85 26.88
C THR A 21 19.59 -13.87 27.11
N ASN A 22 18.58 -13.49 27.87
CA ASN A 22 17.41 -14.31 28.12
C ASN A 22 16.55 -14.44 26.84
N ILE A 23 16.33 -15.67 26.37
CA ILE A 23 15.49 -16.00 25.20
C ILE A 23 14.10 -15.36 25.25
N ALA A 24 13.48 -15.25 26.43
CA ALA A 24 12.17 -14.61 26.56
C ALA A 24 12.22 -13.13 26.15
N ILE A 25 13.30 -12.42 26.51
CA ILE A 25 13.51 -11.02 26.14
C ILE A 25 13.75 -10.89 24.64
N ILE A 26 14.58 -11.77 24.06
CA ILE A 26 14.83 -11.81 22.60
C ILE A 26 13.52 -12.01 21.85
N TRP A 27 12.66 -12.91 22.31
CA TRP A 27 11.37 -13.19 21.68
C TRP A 27 10.42 -11.99 21.72
N GLU A 28 10.26 -11.33 22.87
CA GLU A 28 9.42 -10.13 22.98
C GLU A 28 9.91 -9.00 22.08
N MET A 29 11.23 -8.76 22.06
CA MET A 29 11.84 -7.75 21.20
C MET A 29 11.67 -8.09 19.72
N LEU A 30 11.88 -9.34 19.33
CA LEU A 30 11.70 -9.78 17.94
C LEU A 30 10.27 -9.58 17.46
N LYS A 31 9.28 -9.93 18.28
CA LYS A 31 7.85 -9.69 17.98
C LYS A 31 7.57 -8.20 17.77
N ALA A 32 8.12 -7.33 18.61
CA ALA A 32 7.96 -5.88 18.47
C ALA A 32 8.57 -5.38 17.15
N VAL A 33 9.77 -5.82 16.80
CA VAL A 33 10.45 -5.47 15.54
C VAL A 33 9.63 -5.91 14.33
N ILE A 34 9.17 -7.17 14.31
CA ILE A 34 8.36 -7.70 13.22
C ILE A 34 7.04 -6.91 13.08
N ARG A 35 6.38 -6.61 14.20
CA ARG A 35 5.16 -5.80 14.21
C ARG A 35 5.40 -4.41 13.62
N CYS A 36 6.48 -3.74 14.02
CA CYS A 36 6.85 -2.43 13.47
C CYS A 36 7.11 -2.50 11.96
N GLN A 37 7.76 -3.55 11.47
CA GLN A 37 7.96 -3.76 10.03
C GLN A 37 6.63 -3.92 9.28
N PHE A 38 5.70 -4.73 9.79
CA PHE A 38 4.37 -4.85 9.18
C PHE A 38 3.62 -3.52 9.14
N ILE A 39 3.68 -2.74 10.23
CA ILE A 39 3.06 -1.41 10.28
C ILE A 39 3.69 -0.48 9.23
N ALA A 40 5.02 -0.46 9.12
CA ALA A 40 5.73 0.38 8.15
C ALA A 40 5.39 0.00 6.70
N ILE A 41 5.31 -1.31 6.40
CA ILE A 41 4.92 -1.82 5.08
C ILE A 41 3.48 -1.42 4.76
N ALA A 42 2.55 -1.61 5.70
CA ALA A 42 1.15 -1.21 5.54
C ALA A 42 1.03 0.31 5.31
N ALA A 43 1.78 1.12 6.07
CA ALA A 43 1.81 2.57 5.90
C ALA A 43 2.31 2.98 4.50
N ARG A 44 3.40 2.35 4.01
CA ARG A 44 3.93 2.56 2.64
C ARG A 44 2.88 2.21 1.58
N GLN A 45 2.22 1.06 1.71
CA GLN A 45 1.17 0.63 0.78
C GLN A 45 -0.03 1.57 0.79
N ASN A 46 -0.45 2.05 1.97
CA ASN A 46 -1.53 3.03 2.11
C ASN A 46 -1.17 4.37 1.46
N ALA A 47 0.07 4.84 1.64
CA ALA A 47 0.56 6.03 0.97
C ALA A 47 0.58 5.85 -0.56
N ALA A 48 1.12 4.74 -1.06
CA ALA A 48 1.14 4.44 -2.49
C ALA A 48 -0.27 4.39 -3.10
N ARG A 49 -1.24 3.75 -2.42
CA ARG A 49 -2.65 3.74 -2.85
C ARG A 49 -3.26 5.13 -2.90
N ARG A 50 -3.05 5.96 -1.87
CA ARG A 50 -3.53 7.36 -1.85
C ARG A 50 -2.93 8.18 -3.00
N ASN A 51 -1.62 8.07 -3.22
CA ASN A 51 -0.94 8.77 -4.30
C ASN A 51 -1.44 8.31 -5.67
N LYS A 52 -1.64 7.00 -5.87
CA LYS A 52 -2.22 6.45 -7.11
C LYS A 52 -3.62 6.98 -7.36
N ARG A 53 -4.45 7.05 -6.31
CA ARG A 53 -5.81 7.60 -6.39
C ARG A 53 -5.80 9.07 -6.77
N GLN A 54 -4.98 9.88 -6.11
CA GLN A 54 -4.82 11.30 -6.41
C GLN A 54 -4.35 11.51 -7.86
N GLN A 55 -3.33 10.77 -8.29
CA GLN A 55 -2.83 10.82 -9.67
C GLN A 55 -3.94 10.54 -10.69
N LEU A 56 -4.75 9.49 -10.45
CA LEU A 56 -5.86 9.16 -11.34
C LEU A 56 -6.93 10.26 -11.37
N GLU A 57 -7.23 10.89 -10.23
CA GLU A 57 -8.16 12.03 -10.19
C GLU A 57 -7.63 13.23 -10.98
N ASP A 58 -6.34 13.55 -10.85
CA ASP A 58 -5.72 14.65 -11.56
C ASP A 58 -5.63 14.38 -13.07
N ASP A 59 -5.26 13.15 -13.45
CA ASP A 59 -5.23 12.73 -14.86
C ASP A 59 -6.63 12.78 -15.49
N ILE A 60 -7.66 12.31 -14.78
CA ILE A 60 -9.04 12.37 -15.25
C ILE A 60 -9.47 13.82 -15.46
N ARG A 61 -9.18 14.73 -14.51
CA ARG A 61 -9.50 16.16 -14.66
C ARG A 61 -8.81 16.77 -15.88
N ALA A 62 -7.53 16.46 -16.09
CA ALA A 62 -6.79 16.94 -17.25
C ALA A 62 -7.40 16.42 -18.57
N LEU A 63 -7.68 15.11 -18.65
CA LEU A 63 -8.29 14.52 -19.84
C LEU A 63 -9.72 15.02 -20.08
N GLU A 64 -10.49 15.35 -19.04
CA GLU A 64 -11.83 15.95 -19.20
C GLU A 64 -11.74 17.33 -19.86
N VAL A 65 -10.77 18.15 -19.47
CA VAL A 65 -10.52 19.45 -20.11
C VAL A 65 -10.13 19.25 -21.58
N THR A 66 -9.18 18.35 -21.85
CA THR A 66 -8.75 18.05 -23.23
C THR A 66 -9.89 17.49 -24.07
N HIS A 67 -10.74 16.62 -23.51
CA HIS A 67 -11.87 16.05 -24.23
C HIS A 67 -12.92 17.11 -24.58
N ARG A 68 -13.21 18.04 -23.65
CA ARG A 68 -14.13 19.16 -23.91
C ARG A 68 -13.65 20.06 -25.04
N GLN A 69 -12.34 20.25 -25.16
CA GLN A 69 -11.74 21.09 -26.21
C GLN A 69 -11.67 20.38 -27.57
N THR A 70 -11.36 19.08 -27.58
CA THR A 70 -11.02 18.36 -28.83
C THR A 70 -12.14 17.47 -29.36
N GLY A 71 -13.08 17.03 -28.51
CA GLY A 71 -14.08 16.01 -28.85
C GLY A 71 -13.48 14.64 -29.18
N SER A 72 -12.18 14.41 -28.94
CA SER A 72 -11.46 13.23 -29.44
C SER A 72 -11.98 11.92 -28.81
N LEU A 73 -12.26 10.94 -29.68
CA LEU A 73 -12.69 9.61 -29.27
C LEU A 73 -11.58 8.85 -28.52
N ALA A 74 -10.32 9.08 -28.87
CA ALA A 74 -9.16 8.48 -28.20
C ALA A 74 -9.05 8.97 -26.74
N VAL A 75 -9.25 10.27 -26.51
CA VAL A 75 -9.26 10.87 -25.16
C VAL A 75 -10.42 10.30 -24.33
N ARG A 76 -11.58 10.07 -24.95
CA ARG A 76 -12.74 9.43 -24.29
C ARG A 76 -12.45 7.99 -23.86
N GLN A 77 -11.73 7.22 -24.68
CA GLN A 77 -11.34 5.84 -24.33
C GLN A 77 -10.35 5.82 -23.16
N GLN A 78 -9.39 6.76 -23.14
CA GLN A 78 -8.46 6.93 -22.02
C GLN A 78 -9.19 7.31 -20.72
N LEU A 79 -10.12 8.27 -20.78
CA LEU A 79 -10.98 8.65 -19.64
C LEU A 79 -11.75 7.46 -19.07
N THR A 80 -12.33 6.64 -19.95
CA THR A 80 -13.10 5.47 -19.53
C THR A 80 -12.20 4.45 -18.81
N THR A 81 -11.00 4.24 -19.33
CA THR A 81 -10.00 3.35 -18.72
C THR A 81 -9.56 3.84 -17.34
N GLN A 82 -9.20 5.12 -17.21
CA GLN A 82 -8.76 5.70 -15.93
C GLN A 82 -9.88 5.71 -14.89
N ARG A 83 -11.12 6.04 -15.29
CA ARG A 83 -12.29 5.95 -14.40
C ARG A 83 -12.54 4.52 -13.93
N LYS A 84 -12.33 3.52 -14.79
CA LYS A 84 -12.44 2.10 -14.39
C LYS A 84 -11.38 1.73 -13.35
N GLN A 85 -10.14 2.20 -13.53
CA GLN A 85 -9.07 1.99 -12.56
C GLN A 85 -9.36 2.67 -11.22
N LEU A 86 -9.88 3.90 -11.23
CA LEU A 86 -10.27 4.61 -10.02
C LEU A 86 -11.40 3.87 -9.28
N ARG A 87 -12.42 3.42 -10.01
CA ARG A 87 -13.53 2.62 -9.43
C ARG A 87 -13.04 1.31 -8.81
N ALA A 88 -12.07 0.64 -9.43
CA ALA A 88 -11.51 -0.58 -8.85
C ALA A 88 -10.86 -0.29 -7.48
N LEU A 89 -10.08 0.79 -7.37
CA LEU A 89 -9.47 1.19 -6.09
C LEU A 89 -10.52 1.54 -5.01
N ASP A 90 -11.61 2.22 -5.39
CA ASP A 90 -12.67 2.58 -4.46
C ASP A 90 -13.51 1.36 -4.04
N ASN A 91 -13.75 0.41 -4.96
CA ASN A 91 -14.44 -0.84 -4.65
C ASN A 91 -13.66 -1.71 -3.67
N ASP A 92 -12.35 -1.88 -3.85
CA ASP A 92 -11.51 -2.63 -2.90
C ASP A 92 -11.65 -2.09 -1.47
N LYS A 93 -11.73 -0.75 -1.34
CA LYS A 93 -11.92 -0.08 -0.05
C LYS A 93 -13.33 -0.30 0.50
N ALA A 94 -14.35 -0.25 -0.36
CA ALA A 94 -15.74 -0.48 0.02
C ALA A 94 -15.97 -1.93 0.47
N GLU A 95 -15.43 -2.91 -0.26
CA GLU A 95 -15.50 -4.33 0.11
C GLU A 95 -14.84 -4.60 1.46
N TYR A 96 -13.65 -4.05 1.69
CA TYR A 96 -13.00 -4.15 3.00
C TYR A 96 -13.88 -3.61 4.12
N ALA A 97 -14.48 -2.43 3.93
CA ALA A 97 -15.37 -1.82 4.91
C ALA A 97 -16.61 -2.69 5.18
N LEU A 98 -17.23 -3.25 4.14
CA LEU A 98 -18.40 -4.13 4.27
C LEU A 98 -18.08 -5.43 5.02
N LEU A 99 -16.89 -6.01 4.81
CA LEU A 99 -16.50 -7.28 5.43
C LEU A 99 -16.11 -7.14 6.92
N HIS A 100 -15.68 -5.95 7.36
CA HIS A 100 -15.12 -5.73 8.70
C HIS A 100 -15.97 -4.81 9.59
N HIS A 101 -17.09 -4.27 9.09
CA HIS A 101 -18.14 -3.68 9.91
C HIS A 101 -19.20 -4.76 10.25
N LYS A 102 -18.97 -5.47 11.36
CA LYS A 102 -19.99 -6.26 12.09
C LYS A 102 -19.98 -5.87 13.55
#